data_AF-A0A923QZU1-F1
#
_entry.id   AF-A0A923QZU1-F1
#
_cell.length_a   1.000
_cell.length_b   1.000
_cell.length_c   1.000
_cell.angle_alpha   90.00
_cell.angle_beta   90.00
_cell.angle_gamma   90.00
#
_symmetry.space_group_name_H-M   'P 1'
#
loop_
_entity.id
_entity.type
_entity.pdbx_description
1 polymer ?
#
loop_
_entity_poly.entity_id
_entity_poly.type
_entity_poly.pdbx_seq_one_letter_code
_entity_poly.pdbx_strand_id
1 'polypeptide(L)'
;MNTLDQKMEAILANWKVEEYIAYLYLSIANADMSIVKIELDLIHHRLTNLLKNNFPNVTVDVATLLDHLRIASEMRSDLERIKIIEALSKKYRLSLEIKGQIVSDLLELVHVDDKMVYSEYRLMHYIEASFTV
;
A
#
# COMPACT_ATOMS: atom_id res chain seq x y z
N MET A 1 -4.03 27.58 4.12
CA MET A 1 -3.53 26.23 4.45
C MET A 1 -4.28 25.27 3.54
N ASN A 2 -3.58 24.52 2.69
CA ASN A 2 -4.22 23.72 1.64
C ASN A 2 -4.89 22.48 2.26
N THR A 3 -6.07 22.09 1.77
CA THR A 3 -6.85 20.96 2.29
C THR A 3 -6.08 19.64 2.22
N LEU A 4 -5.11 19.54 1.31
CA LEU A 4 -4.20 18.40 1.18
C LEU A 4 -3.23 18.26 2.35
N ASP A 5 -2.69 19.37 2.86
CA ASP A 5 -1.70 19.35 3.94
C ASP A 5 -2.34 18.88 5.25
N GLN A 6 -3.56 19.35 5.54
CA GLN A 6 -4.34 18.90 6.70
C GLN A 6 -4.71 17.41 6.61
N LYS A 7 -5.07 16.92 5.42
CA LYS A 7 -5.32 15.48 5.20
C LYS A 7 -4.04 14.67 5.42
N MET A 8 -2.89 15.18 4.98
CA MET A 8 -1.60 14.53 5.16
C MET A 8 -1.20 14.48 6.65
N GLU A 9 -1.35 15.58 7.37
CA GLU A 9 -1.10 15.64 8.82
C GLU A 9 -1.96 14.62 9.58
N ALA A 10 -3.24 14.51 9.24
CA ALA A 10 -4.14 13.54 9.85
C ALA A 10 -3.72 12.09 9.58
N ILE A 11 -3.26 11.77 8.36
CA ILE A 11 -2.72 10.44 8.01
C ILE A 11 -1.47 10.16 8.84
N LEU A 12 -0.52 11.08 8.82
CA LEU A 12 0.76 10.93 9.53
C LEU A 12 0.58 10.85 11.05
N ALA A 13 -0.43 11.48 11.61
CA ALA A 13 -0.74 11.38 13.03
C ALA A 13 -1.38 10.03 13.42
N ASN A 14 -2.31 9.52 12.60
CA ASN A 14 -3.22 8.46 13.04
C ASN A 14 -2.93 7.07 12.45
N TRP A 15 -2.37 6.99 11.25
CA TRP A 15 -2.12 5.69 10.63
C TRP A 15 -1.01 4.97 11.37
N LYS A 16 -1.13 3.65 11.47
CA LYS A 16 -0.11 2.74 11.99
C LYS A 16 0.58 2.05 10.80
N VAL A 17 1.46 1.09 11.12
CA VAL A 17 2.30 0.43 10.12
C VAL A 17 1.48 -0.52 9.25
N GLU A 18 0.47 -1.17 9.81
CA GLU A 18 -0.43 -2.06 9.09
C GLU A 18 -1.27 -1.30 8.05
N GLU A 19 -1.77 -0.10 8.37
CA GLU A 19 -2.49 0.74 7.40
C GLU A 19 -1.55 1.21 6.28
N TYR A 20 -0.31 1.57 6.62
CA TYR A 20 0.68 1.93 5.62
C TYR A 20 0.96 0.78 4.66
N ILE A 21 1.23 -0.43 5.16
CA ILE A 21 1.52 -1.58 4.30
C ILE A 21 0.29 -1.92 3.45
N ALA A 22 -0.90 -2.00 4.05
CA ALA A 22 -2.14 -2.26 3.30
C ALA A 22 -2.37 -1.24 2.19
N TYR A 23 -2.05 0.03 2.45
CA TYR A 23 -2.17 1.10 1.46
C TYR A 23 -1.22 0.94 0.27
N LEU A 24 -0.03 0.36 0.45
CA LEU A 24 0.87 0.05 -0.67
C LEU A 24 0.22 -0.97 -1.62
N TYR A 25 -0.35 -2.04 -1.07
CA TYR A 25 -1.01 -3.11 -1.85
C TYR A 25 -2.23 -2.57 -2.59
N LEU A 26 -3.08 -1.80 -1.90
CA LEU A 26 -4.26 -1.16 -2.49
C LEU A 26 -3.92 -0.04 -3.48
N SER A 27 -2.72 0.54 -3.43
CA SER A 27 -2.31 1.56 -4.41
C SER A 27 -1.93 0.92 -5.74
N ILE A 28 -1.29 -0.26 -5.71
CA ILE A 28 -0.96 -1.03 -6.91
C ILE A 28 -2.22 -1.59 -7.57
N ALA A 29 -3.02 -2.36 -6.84
CA ALA A 29 -4.23 -3.00 -7.39
C ALA A 29 -5.34 -2.02 -7.83
N ASN A 30 -5.17 -0.73 -7.54
CA ASN A 30 -6.10 0.32 -7.95
C ASN A 30 -5.43 1.36 -8.87
N ALA A 31 -4.28 1.03 -9.44
CA ALA A 31 -3.58 1.89 -10.36
C ALA A 31 -4.31 2.03 -11.71
N ASP A 32 -5.11 1.04 -12.09
CA ASP A 32 -5.95 1.02 -13.29
C ASP A 32 -7.40 1.49 -13.03
N MET A 33 -7.68 1.95 -11.79
CA MET A 33 -8.99 2.37 -11.29
C MET A 33 -9.99 1.22 -11.02
N SER A 34 -9.56 -0.04 -10.99
CA SER A 34 -10.44 -1.16 -10.63
C SER A 34 -9.71 -2.30 -9.92
N ILE A 35 -9.98 -2.47 -8.63
CA ILE A 35 -9.53 -3.67 -7.92
C ILE A 35 -10.48 -4.83 -8.25
N VAL A 36 -9.98 -5.87 -8.92
CA VAL A 36 -10.74 -7.10 -9.15
C VAL A 36 -10.66 -8.05 -7.97
N LYS A 37 -11.65 -8.94 -7.84
CA LYS A 37 -11.78 -9.82 -6.67
C LYS A 37 -10.52 -10.67 -6.43
N ILE A 38 -9.89 -11.17 -7.49
CA ILE A 38 -8.73 -12.05 -7.38
C ILE A 38 -7.51 -11.31 -6.80
N GLU A 39 -7.32 -10.03 -7.13
CA GLU A 39 -6.28 -9.21 -6.51
C GLU A 39 -6.59 -8.97 -5.04
N LEU A 40 -7.84 -8.68 -4.70
CA LEU A 40 -8.24 -8.45 -3.31
C LEU A 40 -8.01 -9.69 -2.45
N ASP A 41 -8.35 -10.88 -2.96
CA ASP A 41 -8.11 -12.16 -2.29
C ASP A 41 -6.59 -12.41 -2.10
N LEU A 42 -5.78 -12.08 -3.12
CA LEU A 42 -4.32 -12.17 -3.03
C LEU A 42 -3.74 -11.17 -2.01
N ILE A 43 -4.17 -9.91 -2.04
CA ILE A 43 -3.76 -8.87 -1.08
C ILE A 43 -4.08 -9.33 0.34
N HIS A 44 -5.29 -9.82 0.58
CA HIS A 44 -5.70 -10.31 1.89
C HIS A 44 -4.77 -11.42 2.38
N HIS A 45 -4.46 -12.40 1.52
CA HIS A 45 -3.57 -13.51 1.87
C HIS A 45 -2.14 -13.02 2.18
N ARG A 46 -1.55 -12.21 1.29
CA ARG A 46 -0.17 -11.72 1.41
C ARG A 46 0.02 -10.82 2.62
N LEU A 47 -0.89 -9.86 2.80
CA LEU A 47 -0.87 -8.95 3.93
C LEU A 47 -1.03 -9.69 5.27
N THR A 48 -1.93 -10.67 5.34
CA THR A 48 -2.07 -11.52 6.54
C THR A 48 -0.76 -12.22 6.90
N ASN A 49 -0.09 -12.83 5.92
CA ASN A 49 1.17 -13.53 6.15
C ASN A 49 2.28 -12.56 6.55
N LEU A 50 2.40 -11.42 5.86
CA LEU A 50 3.42 -10.42 6.15
C LEU A 50 3.27 -9.86 7.56
N LEU A 51 2.05 -9.45 7.94
CA LEU A 51 1.79 -8.89 9.27
C LEU A 51 2.03 -9.93 10.37
N LYS A 52 1.56 -11.17 10.19
CA LYS A 52 1.76 -12.24 11.17
C LYS A 52 3.24 -12.56 11.40
N ASN A 53 4.05 -12.58 10.34
CA ASN A 53 5.45 -12.98 10.43
C ASN A 53 6.37 -11.86 10.93
N ASN A 54 6.08 -10.62 10.58
CA ASN A 54 6.98 -9.49 10.83
C ASN A 54 6.48 -8.55 11.94
N PHE A 55 5.19 -8.59 12.27
CA PHE A 55 4.54 -7.69 13.22
C PHE A 55 3.64 -8.46 14.19
N PRO A 56 4.20 -9.33 15.07
CA PRO A 56 3.41 -10.21 15.94
C PRO A 56 2.48 -9.49 16.92
N ASN A 57 2.69 -8.19 17.16
CA ASN A 57 1.84 -7.36 18.01
C ASN A 57 0.66 -6.73 17.26
N VAL A 58 0.59 -6.86 15.93
CA VAL A 58 -0.53 -6.38 15.13
C VAL A 58 -1.63 -7.44 15.14
N THR A 59 -2.77 -7.10 15.73
CA THR A 59 -3.95 -7.98 15.85
C THR A 59 -5.11 -7.51 15.00
N VAL A 60 -4.85 -6.69 13.98
CA VAL A 60 -5.88 -6.14 13.10
C VAL A 60 -6.53 -7.26 12.28
N ASP A 61 -7.84 -7.18 12.08
CA ASP A 61 -8.51 -7.97 11.07
C ASP A 61 -8.22 -7.37 9.69
N VAL A 62 -7.53 -8.15 8.85
CA VAL A 62 -7.08 -7.71 7.53
C VAL A 62 -8.25 -7.39 6.61
N ALA A 63 -9.37 -8.12 6.69
CA ALA A 63 -10.55 -7.82 5.88
C ALA A 63 -11.11 -6.42 6.22
N THR A 64 -11.32 -6.16 7.51
CA THR A 64 -11.77 -4.86 8.01
C THR A 64 -10.80 -3.73 7.65
N LEU A 65 -9.49 -3.98 7.74
CA LEU A 65 -8.45 -3.01 7.37
C LEU A 65 -8.53 -2.64 5.88
N LEU A 66 -8.65 -3.65 5.01
CA LEU A 66 -8.74 -3.43 3.57
C LEU A 66 -10.01 -2.68 3.20
N ASP A 67 -11.16 -3.03 3.77
CA ASP A 67 -12.42 -2.32 3.53
C ASP A 67 -12.35 -0.83 3.95
N HIS A 68 -11.72 -0.55 5.09
CA HIS A 68 -11.51 0.83 5.56
C HIS A 68 -10.64 1.65 4.60
N LEU A 69 -9.55 1.05 4.10
CA LEU A 69 -8.56 1.75 3.30
C LEU A 69 -8.87 1.77 1.81
N ARG A 70 -9.71 0.86 1.33
CA ARG A 70 -10.10 0.78 -0.09
C ARG A 70 -10.69 2.09 -0.58
N ILE A 71 -11.68 2.63 0.13
CA ILE A 71 -12.30 3.92 -0.20
C ILE A 71 -11.23 5.03 -0.18
N ALA A 72 -10.32 4.99 0.79
CA ALA A 72 -9.25 5.98 0.89
C ALA A 72 -8.23 5.89 -0.25
N SER A 73 -8.02 4.73 -0.86
CA SER A 73 -7.17 4.52 -2.05
C SER A 73 -7.89 4.93 -3.34
N GLU A 74 -9.16 4.57 -3.49
CA GLU A 74 -9.99 4.86 -4.68
C GLU A 74 -10.24 6.35 -4.90
N MET A 75 -10.35 7.14 -3.83
CA MET A 75 -10.64 8.57 -3.93
C MET A 75 -9.41 9.46 -4.21
N ARG A 76 -8.21 8.90 -4.36
CA ARG A 76 -6.96 9.67 -4.48
C ARG A 76 -6.36 9.58 -5.86
N SER A 77 -5.86 10.70 -6.35
CA SER A 77 -5.03 10.76 -7.55
C SER A 77 -3.66 10.10 -7.31
N ASP A 78 -2.99 9.68 -8.38
CA ASP A 78 -1.63 9.10 -8.29
C ASP A 78 -0.64 10.02 -7.59
N LEU A 79 -0.70 11.33 -7.84
CA LEU A 79 0.16 12.30 -7.18
C LEU A 79 -0.07 12.33 -5.67
N GLU A 80 -1.32 12.21 -5.22
CA GLU A 80 -1.64 12.12 -3.79
C GLU A 80 -1.14 10.80 -3.20
N ARG A 81 -1.30 9.68 -3.92
CA ARG A 81 -0.80 8.37 -3.49
C ARG A 81 0.71 8.39 -3.28
N ILE A 82 1.47 8.89 -4.25
CA ILE A 82 2.93 9.01 -4.19
C ILE A 82 3.36 9.83 -2.97
N LYS A 83 2.75 11.00 -2.75
CA LYS A 83 3.08 11.85 -1.59
C LYS A 83 2.85 11.15 -0.24
N ILE A 84 1.78 10.36 -0.12
CA ILE A 84 1.48 9.61 1.10
C ILE A 84 2.49 8.50 1.31
N ILE A 85 2.82 7.76 0.25
CA ILE A 85 3.81 6.69 0.28
C ILE A 85 5.16 7.24 0.72
N GLU A 86 5.62 8.35 0.14
CA GLU A 86 6.87 9.01 0.51
C GLU A 86 6.87 9.52 1.95
N ALA A 87 5.75 10.06 2.44
CA ALA A 87 5.66 10.57 3.79
C ALA A 87 5.63 9.42 4.82
N LEU A 88 4.90 8.35 4.54
CA LEU A 88 4.82 7.18 5.40
C LEU A 88 6.08 6.32 5.37
N SER A 89 6.81 6.23 4.25
CA SER A 89 8.09 5.51 4.19
C SER A 89 9.15 6.13 5.11
N LYS A 90 9.14 7.46 5.24
CA LYS A 90 10.00 8.19 6.18
C LYS A 90 9.61 7.94 7.65
N LYS A 91 8.31 7.80 7.93
CA LYS A 91 7.77 7.51 9.27
C LYS A 91 8.04 6.06 9.68
N TYR A 92 7.72 5.11 8.81
CA TYR A 92 7.82 3.67 9.02
C TYR A 92 9.06 3.13 8.30
N ARG A 93 10.21 3.24 8.95
CA ARG A 93 11.48 2.70 8.43
C ARG A 93 11.50 1.17 8.51
N LEU A 94 10.89 0.52 7.52
CA LEU A 94 10.85 -0.93 7.40
C LEU A 94 12.25 -1.53 7.18
N SER A 95 12.48 -2.75 7.68
CA SER A 95 13.71 -3.50 7.42
C SER A 95 13.82 -3.90 5.95
N LEU A 96 15.04 -4.20 5.49
CA LEU A 96 15.27 -4.64 4.10
C LEU A 96 14.51 -5.94 3.77
N GLU A 97 14.41 -6.84 4.73
CA GLU A 97 13.65 -8.10 4.59
C GLU A 97 12.17 -7.83 4.35
N ILE A 98 11.54 -6.98 5.17
CA ILE A 98 10.13 -6.61 5.01
C ILE A 98 9.91 -5.91 3.68
N LYS A 99 10.81 -4.97 3.32
CA LYS A 99 10.76 -4.26 2.04
C LYS A 99 10.83 -5.24 0.85
N GLY A 100 11.75 -6.20 0.91
CA GLY A 100 11.90 -7.25 -0.12
C GLY A 100 10.66 -8.13 -0.25
N GLN A 101 10.03 -8.48 0.88
CA GLN A 101 8.77 -9.23 0.87
C GLN A 101 7.64 -8.40 0.23
N ILE A 102 7.48 -7.13 0.61
CA ILE A 102 6.47 -6.23 0.01
C ILE A 102 6.69 -6.13 -1.50
N VAL A 103 7.91 -5.85 -1.94
CA VAL A 103 8.24 -5.73 -3.37
C VAL A 103 7.91 -7.03 -4.12
N SER A 104 8.27 -8.19 -3.57
CA SER A 104 7.94 -9.47 -4.16
C SER A 104 6.43 -9.70 -4.29
N ASP A 105 5.67 -9.37 -3.24
CA ASP A 105 4.21 -9.53 -3.24
C ASP A 105 3.53 -8.57 -4.22
N LEU A 106 4.02 -7.33 -4.33
CA LEU A 106 3.50 -6.34 -5.27
C LEU A 106 3.80 -6.73 -6.72
N LEU A 107 4.98 -7.29 -7.00
CA LEU A 107 5.29 -7.80 -8.34
C LEU A 107 4.32 -8.91 -8.75
N GLU A 108 3.99 -9.83 -7.85
CA GLU A 108 3.00 -10.87 -8.14
C GLU A 108 1.62 -10.27 -8.45
N LEU A 109 1.19 -9.25 -7.70
CA LEU A 109 -0.07 -8.54 -7.94
C LEU A 109 -0.17 -7.96 -9.36
N VAL A 110 0.88 -7.28 -9.82
CA VAL A 110 0.95 -6.67 -11.17
C VAL A 110 0.90 -7.70 -12.32
N HIS A 111 1.04 -9.00 -12.03
CA HIS A 111 0.94 -10.08 -13.01
C HIS A 111 -0.33 -10.93 -12.84
N VAL A 112 -1.25 -10.57 -11.93
CA VAL A 112 -2.48 -11.35 -11.67
C VAL A 112 -3.43 -11.29 -12.86
N ASP A 113 -3.53 -10.14 -13.51
CA ASP A 113 -4.13 -10.03 -14.82
C ASP A 113 -3.00 -10.00 -15.88
N ASP A 114 -3.14 -10.73 -16.98
CA ASP A 114 -2.12 -10.78 -18.05
C ASP A 114 -1.96 -9.43 -18.80
N LYS A 115 -2.32 -8.31 -18.17
CA LYS A 115 -2.37 -6.96 -18.70
C LYS A 115 -1.63 -6.01 -17.78
N MET A 116 -0.31 -6.09 -17.81
CA MET A 116 0.54 -5.13 -17.11
C MET A 116 0.21 -3.68 -17.52
N VAL A 117 -0.41 -2.90 -16.64
CA VAL A 117 -0.83 -1.53 -16.93
C VAL A 117 0.31 -0.56 -16.58
N TYR A 118 0.56 0.41 -17.45
CA TYR A 118 1.65 1.39 -17.27
C TYR A 118 1.57 2.18 -15.95
N SER A 119 0.38 2.34 -15.37
CA SER A 119 0.18 3.00 -14.07
C SER A 119 0.69 2.16 -12.90
N GLU A 120 0.49 0.84 -12.91
CA GLU A 120 0.98 -0.08 -11.88
C GLU A 120 2.49 -0.10 -11.82
N TYR A 121 3.13 -0.24 -12.99
CA TYR A 121 4.59 -0.21 -13.10
C TYR A 121 5.17 1.09 -12.56
N ARG A 122 4.53 2.22 -12.86
CA ARG A 122 4.96 3.53 -12.37
C ARG A 122 4.87 3.62 -10.84
N LEU A 123 3.75 3.18 -10.25
CA LEU A 123 3.59 3.18 -8.79
C LEU A 123 4.55 2.21 -8.12
N MET A 124 4.82 1.05 -8.73
CA MET A 124 5.83 0.09 -8.27
C MET A 124 7.21 0.75 -8.16
N HIS A 125 7.64 1.45 -9.22
CA HIS A 125 8.90 2.22 -9.21
C HIS A 125 8.97 3.25 -8.09
N TYR A 126 7.87 3.96 -7.83
CA TYR A 126 7.84 4.94 -6.74
C TYR A 126 7.93 4.29 -5.36
N ILE A 127 7.27 3.13 -5.15
CA ILE A 127 7.36 2.38 -3.90
C ILE A 127 8.80 1.91 -3.67
N GLU A 128 9.43 1.31 -4.68
CA GLU A 128 10.83 0.88 -4.61
C GLU A 128 11.77 2.04 -4.31
N ALA A 129 11.62 3.17 -5.02
CA ALA A 129 12.40 4.37 -4.76
C ALA A 129 12.21 4.88 -3.33
N SER A 130 10.97 4.85 -2.79
CA SER A 130 10.66 5.29 -1.43
C SER A 130 11.35 4.44 -0.34
N PHE A 131 11.77 3.22 -0.67
CA PHE A 131 12.48 2.32 0.23
C PHE A 131 14.00 2.56 0.28
N THR A 132 14.55 3.35 -0.65
CA THR A 132 15.99 3.68 -0.72
C THR A 132 16.36 4.98 -0.01
N VAL A 133 15.36 5.79 0.37
CA VAL A 133 15.50 7.08 1.09
C VAL A 133 15.43 6.90 2.59
#